data_AF-A0A838PYL3-F1
#
_entry.id   AF-A0A838PYL3-F1
#
_cell.length_a   1.000
_cell.length_b   1.000
_cell.length_c   1.000
_cell.angle_alpha   90.00
_cell.angle_beta   90.00
_cell.angle_gamma   90.00
#
_symmetry.space_group_name_H-M   'P 1'
#
loop_
_entity.id
_entity.type
_entity.pdbx_description
1 polymer ?
#
loop_
_entity_poly.entity_id
_entity_poly.type
_entity_poly.pdbx_seq_one_letter_code
_entity_poly.pdbx_strand_id
1 'polypeptide(L)'
;MIAVVLAWALHLVVGWFTAASGLVAPLWAIVVLIGLWLAAVLLLVRTARRKPFMTPLVPITNGLLWWGAITAGRAWLGWTP
;
A
#
# COMPACT_ATOMS: atom_id res chain seq x y z
N MET A 1 20.94 7.06 -0.46
CA MET A 1 20.45 6.62 -1.79
C MET A 1 19.82 5.23 -1.74
N ILE A 2 20.51 4.21 -1.20
CA ILE A 2 20.00 2.83 -1.07
C ILE A 2 18.61 2.74 -0.41
N ALA A 3 18.40 3.42 0.73
CA ALA A 3 17.11 3.40 1.44
C ALA A 3 15.92 3.90 0.58
N VAL A 4 16.15 4.88 -0.30
CA VAL A 4 15.11 5.41 -1.19
C VAL A 4 14.78 4.39 -2.29
N VAL A 5 15.81 3.77 -2.89
CA VAL A 5 15.64 2.72 -3.90
C VAL A 5 14.87 1.53 -3.31
N LEU A 6 15.26 1.08 -2.11
CA LEU A 6 14.55 0.01 -1.40
C LEU A 6 13.10 0.39 -1.11
N ALA A 7 12.84 1.62 -0.68
CA ALA A 7 11.49 2.08 -0.39
C ALA A 7 10.61 2.08 -1.66
N TRP A 8 11.15 2.51 -2.80
CA TRP A 8 10.45 2.42 -4.10
C TRP A 8 10.18 0.97 -4.51
N ALA A 9 11.16 0.07 -4.39
CA ALA A 9 10.98 -1.34 -4.69
C ALA A 9 9.89 -1.99 -3.84
N LEU A 10 9.92 -1.75 -2.52
CA LEU A 10 8.87 -2.23 -1.61
C LEU A 10 7.50 -1.65 -1.96
N HIS A 11 7.44 -0.39 -2.35
CA HIS A 11 6.18 0.27 -2.71
C HIS A 11 5.54 -0.33 -3.97
N LEU A 12 6.35 -0.71 -4.96
CA LEU A 12 5.90 -1.41 -6.16
C LEU A 12 5.35 -2.80 -5.83
N VAL A 13 6.02 -3.54 -4.95
CA VAL A 13 5.53 -4.86 -4.48
C VAL A 13 4.15 -4.71 -3.83
N VAL A 14 3.97 -3.73 -2.93
CA VAL A 14 2.66 -3.48 -2.31
C VAL A 14 1.61 -3.06 -3.35
N GLY A 15 2.02 -2.31 -4.39
CA GLY A 15 1.14 -1.94 -5.51
C GLY A 15 0.62 -3.15 -6.28
N TRP A 16 1.48 -4.12 -6.55
CA TRP A 16 1.08 -5.38 -7.18
C TRP A 16 0.01 -6.12 -6.38
N PHE A 17 0.22 -6.30 -5.07
CA PHE A 17 -0.77 -6.92 -4.19
C PHE A 17 -2.07 -6.12 -4.08
N THR A 18 -1.98 -4.80 -4.14
CA THR A 18 -3.15 -3.92 -4.16
C THR A 18 -3.97 -4.12 -5.43
N ALA A 19 -3.34 -4.22 -6.61
CA ALA A 19 -4.03 -4.52 -7.85
C ALA A 19 -4.65 -5.94 -7.85
N ALA A 20 -3.93 -6.93 -7.31
CA ALA A 20 -4.41 -8.31 -7.21
C ALA A 20 -5.57 -8.50 -6.20
N SER A 21 -5.82 -7.51 -5.32
CA SER A 21 -6.89 -7.59 -4.32
C SER A 21 -8.30 -7.73 -4.93
N GLY A 22 -8.48 -7.39 -6.21
CA GLY A 22 -9.74 -7.60 -6.92
C GLY A 22 -10.15 -9.06 -7.11
N LEU A 23 -9.24 -10.01 -6.85
CA LEU A 23 -9.58 -11.43 -6.78
C LEU A 23 -10.30 -11.79 -5.47
N VAL A 24 -10.21 -10.94 -4.45
CA VAL A 24 -10.63 -11.25 -3.07
C VAL A 24 -11.67 -10.25 -2.55
N ALA A 25 -11.65 -9.01 -3.04
CA ALA A 25 -12.40 -7.89 -2.50
C ALA A 25 -13.40 -7.29 -3.51
N PRO A 26 -14.54 -6.73 -3.03
CA PRO A 26 -15.52 -6.08 -3.89
C PRO A 26 -14.95 -4.80 -4.55
N LEU A 27 -15.50 -4.42 -5.71
CA LEU A 27 -14.96 -3.34 -6.55
C LEU A 27 -14.75 -2.00 -5.81
N TRP A 28 -15.68 -1.62 -4.94
CA TRP A 28 -15.56 -0.39 -4.15
C TRP A 28 -14.35 -0.41 -3.21
N ALA A 29 -14.02 -1.57 -2.63
CA ALA A 29 -12.87 -1.73 -1.75
C ALA A 29 -11.56 -1.63 -2.54
N ILE A 30 -11.53 -2.17 -3.76
CA ILE A 30 -10.38 -2.03 -4.67
C ILE A 30 -10.13 -0.54 -4.97
N VAL A 31 -11.18 0.22 -5.28
CA VAL A 31 -11.06 1.67 -5.56
C VAL A 31 -10.46 2.40 -4.37
N VAL A 32 -10.91 2.10 -3.15
CA VAL A 32 -10.36 2.69 -1.92
C VAL A 32 -8.90 2.29 -1.71
N LEU A 33 -8.55 1.01 -1.89
CA LEU A 33 -7.17 0.51 -1.73
C LEU A 33 -6.22 1.14 -2.75
N ILE A 34 -6.64 1.28 -4.01
CA ILE A 34 -5.87 1.98 -5.06
C ILE A 34 -5.69 3.46 -4.70
N GLY A 35 -6.74 4.12 -4.22
CA GLY A 35 -6.66 5.52 -3.78
C GLY A 35 -5.67 5.71 -2.64
N LEU A 36 -5.70 4.83 -1.64
CA LEU A 36 -4.74 4.82 -0.53
C LEU A 36 -3.31 4.57 -1.02
N TRP A 37 -3.13 3.63 -1.95
CA TRP A 37 -1.82 3.36 -2.55
C TRP A 37 -1.28 4.58 -3.29
N LEU A 38 -2.11 5.26 -4.11
CA LEU A 38 -1.71 6.49 -4.81
C LEU A 38 -1.35 7.61 -3.83
N ALA A 39 -2.08 7.77 -2.74
CA ALA A 39 -1.74 8.72 -1.69
C ALA A 39 -0.38 8.39 -1.05
N ALA A 40 -0.09 7.11 -0.84
CA ALA A 40 1.21 6.65 -0.35
C ALA A 40 2.34 6.89 -1.38
N VAL A 41 2.09 6.80 -2.69
CA VAL A 41 3.07 7.20 -3.74
C VAL A 41 3.42 8.68 -3.57
N LEU A 42 2.42 9.55 -3.45
CA LEU A 42 2.64 10.99 -3.29
C LEU A 42 3.42 11.29 -2.00
N LEU A 43 3.08 10.59 -0.91
CA LEU A 43 3.80 10.69 0.35
C LEU A 43 5.24 10.21 0.22
N LEU A 44 5.49 9.12 -0.52
CA LEU A 44 6.82 8.59 -0.78
C LEU A 44 7.67 9.61 -1.53
N VAL A 45 7.14 10.21 -2.60
CA VAL A 45 7.80 11.27 -3.38
C VAL A 45 8.11 12.49 -2.50
N ARG A 46 7.14 12.94 -1.71
CA ARG A 46 7.31 14.11 -0.82
C ARG A 46 8.36 13.83 0.27
N THR A 47 8.34 12.63 0.85
CA THR A 47 9.23 12.24 1.96
C THR A 47 10.65 12.00 1.45
N ALA A 48 10.82 11.40 0.28
CA ALA A 48 12.13 11.23 -0.37
C ALA A 48 12.83 12.58 -0.62
N ARG A 49 12.06 13.65 -0.92
CA ARG A 49 12.60 15.00 -1.14
C ARG A 49 12.92 15.77 0.14
N ARG A 50 12.11 15.62 1.21
CA ARG A 50 12.23 16.43 2.44
C ARG A 50 12.94 15.72 3.60
N LYS A 51 12.75 14.40 3.73
CA LYS A 51 13.23 13.59 4.86
C LYS A 51 13.60 12.18 4.37
N PRO A 52 14.70 12.03 3.61
CA PRO A 52 15.03 10.79 2.92
C PRO A 52 15.20 9.58 3.85
N PHE A 53 15.59 9.80 5.11
CA PHE A 53 15.69 8.75 6.14
C PHE A 53 14.33 8.16 6.55
N MET A 54 13.23 8.91 6.41
CA MET A 54 11.86 8.44 6.73
C MET A 54 11.18 7.75 5.54
N THR A 55 11.76 7.82 4.34
CA THR A 55 11.19 7.23 3.11
C THR A 55 10.81 5.76 3.25
N PRO A 56 11.58 4.89 3.93
CA PRO A 56 11.22 3.49 4.12
C PRO A 56 9.96 3.26 4.97
N LEU A 57 9.55 4.22 5.80
CA LEU A 57 8.34 4.08 6.62
C LEU A 57 7.07 4.07 5.76
N VAL A 58 7.07 4.79 4.63
CA VAL A 58 5.90 4.92 3.76
C VAL A 58 5.42 3.56 3.20
N PRO A 59 6.26 2.74 2.55
CA PRO A 59 5.82 1.43 2.07
C PRO A 59 5.49 0.46 3.21
N ILE A 60 6.14 0.58 4.38
CA ILE A 60 5.82 -0.25 5.55
C ILE A 60 4.42 0.07 6.05
N THR A 61 4.11 1.34 6.27
CA THR A 61 2.76 1.78 6.70
C THR A 61 1.71 1.41 5.66
N ASN A 62 2.01 1.57 4.37
CA ASN A 62 1.10 1.19 3.29
C ASN A 62 0.83 -0.33 3.27
N GLY A 63 1.88 -1.14 3.45
CA GLY A 63 1.75 -2.60 3.56
C GLY A 63 0.92 -3.03 4.77
N LEU A 64 1.12 -2.40 5.92
CA LEU A 64 0.34 -2.65 7.14
C LEU A 64 -1.14 -2.27 6.97
N LEU A 65 -1.42 -1.13 6.34
CA LEU A 65 -2.78 -0.69 6.03
C LEU A 65 -3.47 -1.67 5.08
N TRP A 66 -2.79 -2.07 4.00
CA TRP A 66 -3.31 -3.05 3.06
C TRP A 66 -3.60 -4.39 3.75
N TRP A 67 -2.64 -4.92 4.53
CA TRP A 67 -2.80 -6.18 5.26
C TRP A 67 -3.99 -6.11 6.22
N GLY A 68 -4.06 -5.05 7.03
CA GLY A 68 -5.16 -4.84 7.97
C GLY A 68 -6.52 -4.76 7.27
N ALA A 69 -6.61 -4.06 6.13
CA ALA A 69 -7.84 -3.98 5.35
C ALA A 69 -8.29 -5.35 4.82
N ILE A 70 -7.37 -6.16 4.28
CA ILE A 70 -7.69 -7.51 3.80
C ILE A 70 -8.10 -8.43 4.95
N THR A 71 -7.39 -8.40 6.08
CA THR A 71 -7.75 -9.19 7.27
C THR A 71 -9.13 -8.79 7.82
N ALA A 72 -9.39 -7.50 7.96
CA ALA A 72 -10.67 -6.97 8.42
C ALA A 72 -11.81 -7.32 7.46
N GLY A 73 -11.57 -7.18 6.15
CA GLY A 73 -12.55 -7.53 5.13
C GLY A 73 -12.90 -9.01 5.13
N ARG A 74 -11.92 -9.90 5.32
CA ARG A 74 -12.17 -11.34 5.51
C ARG A 74 -12.96 -11.63 6.79
N ALA A 75 -12.59 -10.99 7.90
CA ALA A 75 -13.17 -11.28 9.21
C ALA A 75 -14.59 -10.71 9.41
N TRP A 76 -14.86 -9.51 8.87
CA TRP A 76 -16.09 -8.76 9.16
C TRP A 76 -16.98 -8.54 7.95
N LEU A 77 -16.41 -8.53 6.74
CA LEU A 77 -17.14 -8.21 5.49
C LEU A 77 -17.31 -9.42 4.58
N GLY A 78 -16.86 -10.60 5.00
CA GLY A 78 -16.99 -11.85 4.25
C GLY A 78 -16.21 -11.88 2.94
N TRP A 79 -15.13 -11.11 2.80
CA TRP A 79 -14.28 -11.15 1.61
C TRP A 79 -13.62 -12.52 1.51
N THR A 80 -13.77 -13.19 0.37
CA THR A 80 -13.19 -14.52 0.11
C THR A 80 -12.29 -14.45 -1.11
N PRO A 81 -11.18 -15.21 -1.14
CA PRO A 81 -10.44 -15.42 -2.38
C PRO A 81 -11.30 -16.10 -3.45
#